data_AF-A0A5R9L4J9-F1
#
_entry.id   AF-A0A5R9L4J9-F1
#
_cell.length_a   1.000
_cell.length_b   1.000
_cell.length_c   1.000
_cell.angle_alpha   90.00
_cell.angle_beta   90.00
_cell.angle_gamma   90.00
#
_symmetry.space_group_name_H-M   'P 1'
#
loop_
_entity.id
_entity.type
_entity.pdbx_description
1 polymer ?
#
loop_
_entity_poly.entity_id
_entity_poly.type
_entity_poly.pdbx_seq_one_letter_code
_entity_poly.pdbx_strand_id
1 'polypeptide(L)'
;MAGLTGASPDKVVYDQSDKTFIIDGDIRITRSSALGYLNADKTSRVNQRQLMWLLKDDVVKNIKVHIASSIYPDWYEPVYQALKAWSTMSNTKVYFVQTTKLEEADIRITAQYQLPNPDGSPNWVARQSLPNADGTIGGGMEVNIYYNSDSKMSFSKKRYAIVHELGHAIGLTHTDKPAAGLFDFQVCDTPVMDKASVMNSMVQDWTGFSKYDVTAVETMYPKHAWKYLPAFASDVAASTGPGKSLWMVSKLPVNGGYSIFRYDYAGNKVQVVPGGAVRIAAGPDGLPWIVNSQGQIYKLNSNSQWQHLSGSALDIAVGANGAAFIISTTPAPGGFAIKMWKDNQWKQMPGLGAVRIAVSSTGVAWAIDNTNKILKSNGSFMVDTGGAGRDIAAGKDGAMYVIGQTPVPGGYSVKKNEKGCWVQLDGGGVAITAQGNGGGPVVINNLGMVLEY
;
A
#
# COMPACT_ATOMS: atom_id res chain seq x y z
N MET A 1 -17.30 20.79 12.40
CA MET A 1 -16.09 20.31 11.70
C MET A 1 -15.13 19.63 12.67
N ALA A 2 -14.83 20.18 13.85
CA ALA A 2 -14.16 19.44 14.95
C ALA A 2 -14.84 18.14 15.44
N GLY A 3 -16.17 18.07 15.27
CA GLY A 3 -16.91 16.82 15.41
C GLY A 3 -16.79 15.86 14.22
N LEU A 4 -16.44 16.37 13.02
CA LEU A 4 -16.54 15.75 11.68
C LEU A 4 -15.18 15.28 11.12
N THR A 5 -14.13 16.12 11.19
CA THR A 5 -12.73 15.71 11.32
C THR A 5 -12.53 15.68 12.83
N GLY A 6 -12.01 14.69 13.53
CA GLY A 6 -11.82 14.77 15.00
C GLY A 6 -10.86 15.86 15.54
N ALA A 7 -10.79 17.06 14.94
CA ALA A 7 -9.81 18.10 15.19
C ALA A 7 -10.16 18.82 16.47
N SER A 8 -9.16 19.31 17.20
CA SER A 8 -9.46 20.26 18.27
C SER A 8 -10.20 21.46 17.67
N PRO A 9 -11.41 21.81 18.13
CA PRO A 9 -12.18 22.94 17.59
C PRO A 9 -11.38 24.24 17.55
N ASP A 10 -10.50 24.44 18.53
CA ASP A 10 -9.68 25.65 18.66
C ASP A 10 -8.51 25.72 17.66
N LYS A 11 -8.29 24.66 16.88
CA LYS A 11 -7.22 24.53 15.88
C LYS A 11 -7.73 24.51 14.44
N VAL A 12 -9.04 24.70 14.25
CA VAL A 12 -9.66 24.72 12.92
C VAL A 12 -10.26 26.09 12.65
N VAL A 13 -9.73 26.77 11.63
CA VAL A 13 -10.26 28.04 11.12
C VAL A 13 -10.90 27.79 9.77
N TYR A 14 -12.12 28.31 9.55
CA TYR A 14 -12.74 28.28 8.23
C TYR A 14 -12.45 29.58 7.48
N ASP A 15 -11.80 29.45 6.33
CA ASP A 15 -11.55 30.56 5.42
C ASP A 15 -12.75 30.72 4.48
N GLN A 16 -13.48 31.82 4.64
CA GLN A 16 -14.67 32.09 3.83
C GLN A 16 -14.36 32.49 2.39
N SER A 17 -13.20 33.09 2.10
CA SER A 17 -12.87 33.50 0.71
C SER A 17 -12.62 32.27 -0.15
N ASP A 18 -11.91 31.30 0.43
CA ASP A 18 -11.42 30.14 -0.30
C ASP A 18 -12.29 28.91 -0.09
N LYS A 19 -13.29 28.99 0.81
CA LYS A 19 -14.16 27.87 1.22
C LYS A 19 -13.34 26.64 1.66
N THR A 20 -12.19 26.90 2.28
CA THR A 20 -11.26 25.89 2.79
C THR A 20 -11.22 25.94 4.31
N PHE A 21 -10.85 24.82 4.92
CA PHE A 21 -10.51 24.78 6.33
C PHE A 21 -9.00 24.79 6.48
N ILE A 22 -8.52 25.57 7.44
CA ILE A 22 -7.12 25.65 7.86
C ILE A 22 -7.03 24.95 9.21
N ILE A 23 -6.12 23.99 9.31
CA ILE A 23 -5.92 23.13 10.46
C ILE A 23 -4.48 23.31 10.92
N ASP A 24 -4.28 23.52 12.23
CA ASP A 24 -2.97 23.76 12.85
C ASP A 24 -2.14 24.93 12.27
N GLY A 25 -2.74 25.71 11.36
CA GLY A 25 -2.18 26.93 10.77
C GLY A 25 -1.70 26.77 9.33
N ASP A 26 -1.28 25.56 8.96
CA ASP A 26 -0.56 25.26 7.71
C ASP A 26 -1.20 24.13 6.87
N ILE A 27 -2.09 23.31 7.44
CA ILE A 27 -2.79 22.26 6.70
C ILE A 27 -4.10 22.81 6.11
N ARG A 28 -4.27 22.69 4.79
CA ARG A 28 -5.51 23.08 4.11
C ARG A 28 -6.31 21.87 3.62
N ILE A 29 -7.64 21.98 3.70
CA ILE A 29 -8.59 21.00 3.16
C ILE A 29 -9.84 21.67 2.59
N THR A 30 -10.26 21.26 1.40
CA THR A 30 -11.51 21.77 0.79
C THR A 30 -12.72 21.18 1.49
N ARG A 31 -13.87 21.89 1.46
CA ARG A 31 -15.13 21.37 1.99
C ARG A 31 -15.56 20.06 1.34
N SER A 32 -15.32 19.89 0.05
CA SER A 32 -15.67 18.67 -0.70
C SER A 32 -14.85 17.47 -0.19
N SER A 33 -13.53 17.64 -0.11
CA SER A 33 -12.62 16.58 0.38
C SER A 33 -12.95 16.21 1.83
N ALA A 34 -13.20 17.21 2.69
CA ALA A 34 -13.59 16.97 4.09
C ALA A 34 -14.88 16.13 4.23
N LEU A 35 -15.88 16.32 3.36
CA LEU A 35 -17.11 15.54 3.35
C LEU A 35 -16.90 14.11 2.85
N GLY A 36 -16.01 13.90 1.87
CA GLY A 36 -15.65 12.57 1.38
C GLY A 36 -14.99 11.68 2.43
N TYR A 37 -14.47 12.27 3.51
CA TYR A 37 -13.72 11.56 4.53
C TYR A 37 -14.55 11.00 5.70
N LEU A 38 -15.84 11.36 5.83
CA LEU A 38 -16.69 11.25 7.02
C LEU A 38 -16.88 9.87 7.73
N ASN A 39 -16.29 8.76 7.29
CA ASN A 39 -16.63 7.40 7.77
C ASN A 39 -15.45 6.65 8.44
N ALA A 40 -15.09 6.95 9.70
CA ALA A 40 -14.34 6.05 10.62
C ALA A 40 -14.07 6.70 12.02
N ASP A 41 -13.82 5.85 13.02
CA ASP A 41 -13.67 6.19 14.45
C ASP A 41 -12.37 6.92 14.87
N LYS A 42 -12.46 7.68 15.97
CA LYS A 42 -11.45 8.62 16.52
C LYS A 42 -10.52 7.98 17.57
N THR A 43 -9.23 8.31 17.56
CA THR A 43 -8.32 8.12 18.73
C THR A 43 -7.20 9.18 18.81
N SER A 44 -6.72 9.50 20.02
CA SER A 44 -5.74 10.57 20.36
C SER A 44 -4.25 10.14 20.28
N ARG A 45 -3.34 10.83 19.56
CA ARG A 45 -1.94 10.34 19.33
C ARG A 45 -0.90 11.41 18.87
N VAL A 46 0.41 11.06 18.80
CA VAL A 46 1.62 11.93 18.61
C VAL A 46 2.72 11.35 17.65
N ASN A 47 2.40 10.76 16.48
CA ASN A 47 3.31 9.89 15.67
C ASN A 47 3.60 10.39 14.24
N GLN A 48 4.55 9.78 13.49
CA GLN A 48 4.68 9.91 12.02
C GLN A 48 3.42 9.42 11.30
N ARG A 49 2.81 10.27 10.46
CA ARG A 49 1.40 10.10 10.03
C ARG A 49 1.19 10.38 8.54
N GLN A 50 0.23 9.65 7.96
CA GLN A 50 -0.28 9.86 6.61
C GLN A 50 -1.79 10.01 6.61
N LEU A 51 -2.33 10.72 5.64
CA LEU A 51 -3.76 10.76 5.36
C LEU A 51 -4.26 9.41 4.82
N MET A 52 -5.54 9.12 5.05
CA MET A 52 -6.27 8.00 4.45
C MET A 52 -6.18 7.92 2.93
N TRP A 53 -6.13 9.07 2.26
CA TRP A 53 -6.07 9.17 0.81
C TRP A 53 -4.70 9.68 0.39
N LEU A 54 -3.96 8.83 -0.29
CA LEU A 54 -2.68 9.15 -0.89
C LEU A 54 -2.87 9.54 -2.35
N LEU A 55 -1.85 10.18 -2.92
CA LEU A 55 -1.81 10.44 -4.35
C LEU A 55 -1.78 9.12 -5.13
N LYS A 56 -2.41 9.11 -6.30
CA LYS A 56 -2.27 7.99 -7.23
C LYS A 56 -0.83 7.91 -7.76
N ASP A 57 -0.40 6.71 -8.13
CA ASP A 57 0.95 6.43 -8.63
C ASP A 57 1.32 7.25 -9.88
N ASP A 58 0.35 7.51 -10.76
CA ASP A 58 0.56 8.32 -11.96
C ASP A 58 0.74 9.81 -11.64
N VAL A 59 0.18 10.29 -10.53
CA VAL A 59 0.31 11.66 -10.03
C VAL A 59 1.62 11.84 -9.27
N VAL A 60 1.90 10.98 -8.28
CA VAL A 60 3.03 11.17 -7.34
C VAL A 60 4.40 11.14 -8.01
N LYS A 61 4.51 10.48 -9.17
CA LYS A 61 5.75 10.35 -9.94
C LYS A 61 6.11 11.56 -10.82
N ASN A 62 5.26 12.58 -10.87
CA ASN A 62 5.49 13.77 -11.70
C ASN A 62 4.66 14.97 -11.23
N ILE A 63 4.86 15.41 -9.98
CA ILE A 63 4.15 16.55 -9.41
C ILE A 63 4.78 17.84 -9.92
N LYS A 64 4.06 18.56 -10.78
CA LYS A 64 4.51 19.82 -11.39
C LYS A 64 4.22 21.01 -10.48
N VAL A 65 5.25 21.78 -10.16
CA VAL A 65 5.18 22.93 -9.26
C VAL A 65 5.47 24.22 -10.02
N HIS A 66 4.54 25.17 -9.96
CA HIS A 66 4.70 26.49 -10.57
C HIS A 66 4.85 27.57 -9.50
N ILE A 67 5.88 28.40 -9.62
CA ILE A 67 6.11 29.56 -8.75
C ILE A 67 5.43 30.77 -9.40
N ALA A 68 4.39 31.32 -8.77
CA ALA A 68 3.71 32.50 -9.30
C ALA A 68 4.61 33.74 -9.23
N SER A 69 4.39 34.69 -10.12
CA SER A 69 5.10 35.99 -10.16
C SER A 69 4.92 36.85 -8.90
N SER A 70 3.96 36.51 -8.04
CA SER A 70 3.75 37.15 -6.74
C SER A 70 4.80 36.77 -5.69
N ILE A 71 5.58 35.71 -5.92
CA ILE A 71 6.59 35.22 -4.98
C ILE A 71 7.87 36.05 -5.09
N TYR A 72 8.45 36.39 -3.94
CA TYR A 72 9.70 37.16 -3.89
C TYR A 72 10.91 36.27 -4.22
N PRO A 73 11.96 36.81 -4.87
CA PRO A 73 13.13 36.03 -5.30
C PRO A 73 13.83 35.24 -4.18
N ASP A 74 13.78 35.74 -2.95
CA ASP A 74 14.33 35.07 -1.76
C ASP A 74 13.76 33.66 -1.50
N TRP A 75 12.62 33.32 -2.10
CA TRP A 75 11.98 32.00 -2.00
C TRP A 75 12.29 31.06 -3.16
N TYR A 76 12.85 31.55 -4.27
CA TYR A 76 13.08 30.73 -5.45
C TYR A 76 14.07 29.59 -5.17
N GLU A 77 15.20 29.92 -4.54
CA GLU A 77 16.22 28.91 -4.22
C GLU A 77 15.77 27.95 -3.10
N PRO A 78 15.14 28.40 -1.99
CA PRO A 78 14.53 27.49 -1.02
C PRO A 78 13.52 26.52 -1.64
N VAL A 79 12.65 26.99 -2.54
CA VAL A 79 11.70 26.14 -3.26
C VAL A 79 12.45 25.13 -4.11
N TYR A 80 13.39 25.57 -4.96
CA TYR A 80 14.17 24.68 -5.81
C TYR A 80 14.88 23.57 -5.01
N GLN A 81 15.52 23.92 -3.89
CA GLN A 81 16.21 22.95 -3.03
C GLN A 81 15.27 22.01 -2.28
N ALA A 82 14.03 22.44 -2.02
CA ALA A 82 12.99 21.58 -1.44
C ALA A 82 12.46 20.57 -2.47
N LEU A 83 12.14 21.01 -3.69
CA LEU A 83 11.74 20.11 -4.78
C LEU A 83 12.83 19.06 -5.03
N LYS A 84 14.09 19.51 -5.11
CA LYS A 84 15.25 18.62 -5.28
C LYS A 84 15.41 17.63 -4.14
N ALA A 85 15.18 18.03 -2.88
CA ALA A 85 15.30 17.13 -1.72
C ALA A 85 14.34 15.94 -1.87
N TRP A 86 13.07 16.20 -2.18
CA TRP A 86 12.07 15.15 -2.39
C TRP A 86 12.40 14.28 -3.61
N SER A 87 12.71 14.90 -4.75
CA SER A 87 12.94 14.19 -6.03
C SER A 87 14.25 13.42 -6.13
N THR A 88 15.14 13.56 -5.14
CA THR A 88 16.40 12.80 -5.05
C THR A 88 16.35 11.69 -4.01
N MET A 89 15.23 11.55 -3.29
CA MET A 89 15.02 10.45 -2.35
C MET A 89 14.97 9.10 -3.09
N SER A 90 15.77 8.14 -2.63
CA SER A 90 15.83 6.79 -3.20
C SER A 90 14.59 5.97 -2.84
N ASN A 91 14.33 4.90 -3.59
CA ASN A 91 13.27 3.89 -3.38
C ASN A 91 11.84 4.43 -3.19
N THR A 92 11.59 5.70 -3.56
CA THR A 92 10.25 6.27 -3.62
C THR A 92 9.92 6.78 -5.03
N LYS A 93 8.63 6.75 -5.38
CA LYS A 93 8.11 7.32 -6.62
C LYS A 93 8.01 8.84 -6.54
N VAL A 94 7.98 9.43 -5.35
CA VAL A 94 7.79 10.87 -5.15
C VAL A 94 8.77 11.65 -6.00
N TYR A 95 8.23 12.45 -6.91
CA TYR A 95 9.03 13.27 -7.79
C TYR A 95 8.31 14.59 -8.06
N PHE A 96 8.90 15.66 -7.57
CA PHE A 96 8.51 17.03 -7.86
C PHE A 96 9.40 17.61 -8.96
N VAL A 97 8.77 18.40 -9.84
CA VAL A 97 9.47 19.11 -10.91
C VAL A 97 8.92 20.52 -11.04
N GLN A 98 9.79 21.49 -11.26
CA GLN A 98 9.34 22.86 -11.52
C GLN A 98 8.82 22.99 -12.95
N THR A 99 7.70 23.70 -13.13
CA THR A 99 7.17 24.10 -14.44
C THR A 99 7.07 25.63 -14.53
N THR A 100 7.41 26.18 -15.69
CA THR A 100 7.22 27.60 -16.01
C THR A 100 5.80 27.90 -16.49
N LYS A 101 5.03 26.87 -16.86
CA LYS A 101 3.67 26.98 -17.39
C LYS A 101 2.65 26.74 -16.29
N LEU A 102 1.76 27.72 -16.09
CA LEU A 102 0.74 27.68 -15.05
C LEU A 102 -0.30 26.58 -15.32
N GLU A 103 -0.68 26.40 -16.57
CA GLU A 103 -1.70 25.44 -17.01
C GLU A 103 -1.26 23.97 -16.85
N GLU A 104 0.03 23.72 -16.69
CA GLU A 104 0.58 22.40 -16.43
C GLU A 104 0.83 22.14 -14.93
N ALA A 105 0.55 23.10 -14.04
CA ALA A 105 0.91 23.01 -12.64
C ALA A 105 -0.09 22.20 -11.83
N ASP A 106 0.38 21.22 -11.08
CA ASP A 106 -0.40 20.52 -10.05
C ASP A 106 -0.42 21.33 -8.75
N ILE A 107 0.72 21.94 -8.39
CA ILE A 107 0.87 22.85 -7.25
C ILE A 107 1.26 24.23 -7.78
N ARG A 108 0.45 25.24 -7.45
CA ARG A 108 0.78 26.65 -7.67
C ARG A 108 1.22 27.27 -6.34
N ILE A 109 2.44 27.80 -6.27
CA ILE A 109 2.94 28.55 -5.12
C ILE A 109 2.56 30.02 -5.28
N THR A 110 1.85 30.58 -4.30
CA THR A 110 1.35 31.96 -4.31
C THR A 110 1.72 32.71 -3.03
N ALA A 111 1.71 34.04 -3.07
CA ALA A 111 2.07 34.88 -1.94
C ALA A 111 0.83 35.36 -1.18
N GLN A 112 0.93 35.36 0.15
CA GLN A 112 -0.03 36.03 1.04
C GLN A 112 0.75 36.81 2.10
N TYR A 113 0.23 37.95 2.53
CA TYR A 113 0.86 38.73 3.59
C TYR A 113 0.07 38.60 4.89
N GLN A 114 0.73 38.16 5.95
CA GLN A 114 0.16 38.22 7.30
C GLN A 114 1.24 38.48 8.34
N LEU A 115 0.97 39.40 9.26
CA LEU A 115 1.83 39.65 10.41
C LEU A 115 1.86 38.44 11.36
N PRO A 116 2.96 38.26 12.13
CA PRO A 116 3.02 37.30 13.22
C PRO A 116 1.88 37.49 14.24
N ASN A 117 1.71 36.52 15.12
CA ASN A 117 0.76 36.63 16.23
C ASN A 117 1.10 37.85 17.12
N PRO A 118 0.14 38.39 17.88
CA PRO A 118 0.36 39.55 18.75
C PRO A 118 1.50 39.36 19.78
N ASP A 119 1.81 38.12 20.15
CA ASP A 119 2.92 37.76 21.04
C ASP A 119 4.29 37.69 20.33
N GLY A 120 4.34 38.00 19.03
CA GLY A 120 5.52 37.94 18.19
C GLY A 120 5.87 36.54 17.67
N SER A 121 5.12 35.50 18.04
CA SER A 121 5.33 34.15 17.52
C SER A 121 4.89 34.04 16.05
N PRO A 122 5.57 33.22 15.22
CA PRO A 122 5.13 32.96 13.86
C PRO A 122 3.71 32.39 13.84
N ASN A 123 2.86 32.94 12.98
CA ASN A 123 1.49 32.45 12.79
C ASN A 123 1.45 31.25 11.83
N TRP A 124 2.06 31.40 10.65
CA TRP A 124 2.31 30.38 9.64
C TRP A 124 3.34 30.93 8.64
N VAL A 125 4.17 30.06 8.07
CA VAL A 125 5.27 30.44 7.17
C VAL A 125 4.93 30.10 5.73
N ALA A 126 4.45 28.88 5.53
CA ALA A 126 3.80 28.44 4.32
C ALA A 126 2.62 27.55 4.72
N ARG A 127 1.76 27.21 3.77
CA ARG A 127 0.63 26.31 3.98
C ARG A 127 0.28 25.58 2.70
N GLN A 128 -0.03 24.30 2.80
CA GLN A 128 -0.35 23.45 1.67
C GLN A 128 -1.57 22.57 1.92
N SER A 129 -2.28 22.32 0.83
CA SER A 129 -3.43 21.42 0.85
C SER A 129 -3.01 19.97 0.85
N LEU A 130 -3.72 19.15 1.62
CA LEU A 130 -3.61 17.69 1.58
C LEU A 130 -4.14 17.11 0.27
N PRO A 131 -3.80 15.85 -0.10
CA PRO A 131 -4.39 15.18 -1.25
C PRO A 131 -5.91 15.16 -1.22
N ASN A 132 -6.55 15.22 -2.39
CA ASN A 132 -7.98 15.01 -2.53
C ASN A 132 -8.36 13.54 -2.31
N ALA A 133 -9.64 13.31 -1.98
CA ALA A 133 -10.20 11.96 -1.80
C ALA A 133 -10.09 11.07 -3.05
N ASP A 134 -9.96 11.67 -4.23
CA ASP A 134 -9.80 10.97 -5.50
C ASP A 134 -8.33 10.66 -5.85
N GLY A 135 -7.40 10.95 -4.94
CA GLY A 135 -5.96 10.72 -5.09
C GLY A 135 -5.25 11.71 -6.02
N THR A 136 -5.81 12.91 -6.23
CA THR A 136 -5.16 14.04 -6.89
C THR A 136 -4.60 15.04 -5.87
N ILE A 137 -3.79 16.00 -6.31
CA ILE A 137 -3.30 17.10 -5.47
C ILE A 137 -4.48 17.99 -5.04
N GLY A 138 -4.62 18.29 -3.74
CA GLY A 138 -5.79 18.99 -3.20
C GLY A 138 -5.75 20.51 -3.17
N GLY A 139 -4.80 21.16 -3.85
CA GLY A 139 -4.70 22.61 -3.95
C GLY A 139 -3.25 23.12 -4.08
N GLY A 140 -3.11 24.44 -4.15
CA GLY A 140 -1.82 25.14 -4.23
C GLY A 140 -1.26 25.57 -2.88
N MET A 141 0.05 25.88 -2.88
CA MET A 141 0.80 26.32 -1.71
C MET A 141 0.74 27.84 -1.58
N GLU A 142 0.63 28.33 -0.36
CA GLU A 142 0.75 29.75 -0.05
C GLU A 142 1.97 29.98 0.83
N VAL A 143 2.69 31.08 0.58
CA VAL A 143 3.87 31.49 1.32
C VAL A 143 3.59 32.85 1.95
N ASN A 144 3.88 32.97 3.25
CA ASN A 144 3.73 34.22 3.98
C ASN A 144 4.91 35.16 3.69
N ILE A 145 4.65 36.19 2.88
CA ILE A 145 5.67 37.14 2.43
C ILE A 145 6.17 38.10 3.52
N TYR A 146 5.63 38.05 4.74
CA TYR A 146 6.27 38.70 5.89
C TYR A 146 7.72 38.20 6.12
N TYR A 147 8.02 36.95 5.73
CA TYR A 147 9.32 36.30 5.96
C TYR A 147 10.29 36.35 4.77
N ASN A 148 10.11 37.28 3.82
CA ASN A 148 10.92 37.34 2.61
C ASN A 148 12.40 37.61 2.87
N SER A 149 12.77 38.41 3.87
CA SER A 149 14.18 38.76 4.10
C SER A 149 14.88 37.77 5.02
N ASP A 150 16.18 37.59 4.82
CA ASP A 150 17.01 36.75 5.70
C ASP A 150 17.13 37.27 7.13
N SER A 151 16.90 38.58 7.33
CA SER A 151 16.75 39.19 8.65
C SER A 151 15.46 38.77 9.37
N LYS A 152 14.46 38.26 8.65
CA LYS A 152 13.19 37.75 9.20
C LYS A 152 13.18 36.24 9.27
N MET A 153 13.76 35.56 8.27
CA MET A 153 13.87 34.10 8.26
C MET A 153 15.06 33.66 7.41
N SER A 154 15.92 32.81 7.98
CA SER A 154 17.07 32.28 7.27
C SER A 154 16.65 31.42 6.07
N PHE A 155 17.53 31.35 5.07
CA PHE A 155 17.43 30.40 3.95
C PHE A 155 17.10 28.97 4.41
N SER A 156 17.77 28.50 5.48
CA SER A 156 17.60 27.15 6.05
C SER A 156 16.16 26.90 6.52
N LYS A 157 15.57 27.89 7.22
CA LYS A 157 14.19 27.81 7.72
C LYS A 157 13.16 27.94 6.60
N LYS A 158 13.40 28.81 5.60
CA LYS A 158 12.57 28.89 4.40
C LYS A 158 12.54 27.54 3.67
N ARG A 159 13.70 26.90 3.50
CA ARG A 159 13.80 25.57 2.89
C ARG A 159 13.03 24.53 3.69
N TYR A 160 13.21 24.48 5.01
CA TYR A 160 12.46 23.56 5.88
C TYR A 160 10.95 23.71 5.68
N ALA A 161 10.44 24.94 5.72
CA ALA A 161 9.03 25.23 5.54
C ALA A 161 8.51 24.68 4.20
N ILE A 162 9.21 24.94 3.08
CA ILE A 162 8.75 24.41 1.78
C ILE A 162 8.83 22.87 1.73
N VAL A 163 9.87 22.24 2.31
CA VAL A 163 9.94 20.77 2.36
C VAL A 163 8.76 20.20 3.16
N HIS A 164 8.43 20.81 4.30
CA HIS A 164 7.29 20.44 5.15
C HIS A 164 5.98 20.51 4.37
N GLU A 165 5.72 21.63 3.69
CA GLU A 165 4.49 21.81 2.91
C GLU A 165 4.37 20.79 1.77
N LEU A 166 5.46 20.48 1.08
CA LEU A 166 5.46 19.44 0.06
C LEU A 166 5.17 18.05 0.65
N GLY A 167 5.53 17.81 1.92
CA GLY A 167 5.11 16.64 2.68
C GLY A 167 3.60 16.56 2.85
N HIS A 168 2.93 17.67 3.15
CA HIS A 168 1.46 17.74 3.15
C HIS A 168 0.88 17.45 1.76
N ALA A 169 1.49 17.95 0.68
CA ALA A 169 1.02 17.69 -0.68
C ALA A 169 0.95 16.19 -1.04
N ILE A 170 1.84 15.37 -0.45
CA ILE A 170 1.88 13.92 -0.66
C ILE A 170 1.15 13.14 0.44
N GLY A 171 0.48 13.84 1.36
CA GLY A 171 -0.39 13.24 2.37
C GLY A 171 0.27 12.96 3.72
N LEU A 172 1.48 13.42 3.99
CA LEU A 172 2.01 13.39 5.36
C LEU A 172 1.29 14.43 6.23
N THR A 173 1.06 14.12 7.51
CA THR A 173 0.53 15.08 8.49
C THR A 173 1.54 15.30 9.62
N HIS A 174 1.26 16.28 10.49
CA HIS A 174 2.18 16.63 11.58
C HIS A 174 2.48 15.46 12.51
N THR A 175 3.72 15.38 12.99
CA THR A 175 4.17 14.28 13.85
C THR A 175 4.25 14.62 15.34
N ASP A 176 4.26 15.91 15.67
CA ASP A 176 4.38 16.46 17.03
C ASP A 176 3.07 17.04 17.58
N LYS A 177 1.98 16.99 16.80
CA LYS A 177 0.66 17.47 17.21
C LYS A 177 -0.27 16.32 17.60
N PRO A 178 -1.15 16.53 18.60
CA PRO A 178 -2.33 15.68 18.78
C PRO A 178 -3.15 15.66 17.49
N ALA A 179 -3.69 14.51 17.12
CA ALA A 179 -4.48 14.32 15.90
C ALA A 179 -5.43 15.50 15.65
N ALA A 180 -5.23 16.18 14.53
CA ALA A 180 -6.08 17.28 14.09
C ALA A 180 -7.37 16.77 13.45
N GLY A 181 -7.83 15.59 13.87
CA GLY A 181 -9.07 14.98 13.41
C GLY A 181 -9.15 14.48 12.00
N LEU A 182 -8.07 14.63 11.27
CA LEU A 182 -7.95 14.06 9.97
C LEU A 182 -7.88 12.54 10.13
N PHE A 183 -8.36 11.80 9.13
CA PHE A 183 -8.29 10.34 9.11
C PHE A 183 -6.83 9.94 8.84
N ASP A 184 -5.96 10.20 9.82
CA ASP A 184 -4.52 10.06 9.71
C ASP A 184 -4.01 8.79 10.41
N PHE A 185 -3.36 7.95 9.62
CA PHE A 185 -2.83 6.67 10.07
C PHE A 185 -1.35 6.83 10.40
N GLN A 186 -0.89 6.14 11.44
CA GLN A 186 0.56 6.00 11.62
C GLN A 186 1.14 5.37 10.36
N VAL A 187 2.20 5.97 9.81
CA VAL A 187 2.90 5.35 8.69
C VAL A 187 3.61 4.10 9.20
N CYS A 188 3.44 2.99 8.51
CA CYS A 188 3.99 1.72 8.95
C CYS A 188 5.52 1.80 9.07
N ASP A 189 6.10 1.04 9.98
CA ASP A 189 7.54 1.01 10.26
C ASP A 189 8.18 2.31 10.76
N THR A 190 7.39 3.35 11.05
CA THR A 190 7.85 4.56 11.74
C THR A 190 7.57 4.50 13.26
N PRO A 191 8.40 5.13 14.11
CA PRO A 191 8.19 5.17 15.55
C PRO A 191 7.02 6.08 15.93
N VAL A 192 6.62 5.94 17.19
CA VAL A 192 5.59 6.79 17.81
C VAL A 192 6.01 8.26 17.90
N MET A 193 7.29 8.62 17.78
CA MET A 193 7.73 10.01 17.76
C MET A 193 9.00 10.13 16.93
N ASP A 194 9.09 11.18 16.12
CA ASP A 194 10.28 11.52 15.36
C ASP A 194 10.60 13.01 15.49
N LYS A 195 11.39 13.36 16.51
CA LYS A 195 11.77 14.75 16.82
C LYS A 195 12.56 15.44 15.70
N ALA A 196 13.17 14.66 14.81
CA ALA A 196 13.94 15.17 13.69
C ALA A 196 13.11 15.23 12.40
N SER A 197 11.83 14.82 12.44
CA SER A 197 10.97 14.82 11.26
C SER A 197 10.85 16.21 10.66
N VAL A 198 10.88 16.27 9.33
CA VAL A 198 10.48 17.49 8.61
C VAL A 198 9.00 17.82 8.80
N MET A 199 8.19 16.85 9.20
CA MET A 199 6.76 17.01 9.47
C MET A 199 6.47 17.42 10.93
N ASN A 200 7.42 18.04 11.62
CA ASN A 200 7.13 18.75 12.86
C ASN A 200 6.51 20.12 12.53
N SER A 201 5.46 20.48 13.25
CA SER A 201 4.66 21.71 13.04
C SER A 201 5.43 23.02 13.18
N MET A 202 6.58 22.99 13.85
CA MET A 202 7.41 24.16 14.08
C MET A 202 8.54 24.20 13.05
N VAL A 203 8.68 25.33 12.37
CA VAL A 203 9.78 25.54 11.41
C VAL A 203 11.13 25.52 12.11
N GLN A 204 11.99 24.60 11.69
CA GLN A 204 13.36 24.42 12.20
C GLN A 204 14.39 24.72 11.10
N ASP A 205 15.67 24.69 11.46
CA ASP A 205 16.74 24.70 10.47
C ASP A 205 16.75 23.36 9.70
N TRP A 206 16.88 23.42 8.38
CA TRP A 206 16.94 22.25 7.53
C TRP A 206 18.25 21.48 7.74
N THR A 207 18.14 20.26 8.26
CA THR A 207 19.26 19.33 8.46
C THR A 207 19.22 18.11 7.55
N GLY A 208 18.23 18.01 6.66
CA GLY A 208 17.93 16.79 5.89
C GLY A 208 16.71 16.05 6.40
N PHE A 209 16.24 15.06 5.65
CA PHE A 209 15.20 14.13 6.09
C PHE A 209 15.71 13.24 7.21
N SER A 210 14.85 12.99 8.19
CA SER A 210 15.11 11.94 9.18
C SER A 210 15.09 10.56 8.51
N LYS A 211 15.62 9.55 9.20
CA LYS A 211 15.46 8.15 8.76
C LYS A 211 13.99 7.78 8.56
N TYR A 212 13.11 8.26 9.43
CA TYR A 212 11.72 7.88 9.44
C TYR A 212 10.87 8.71 8.48
N ASP A 213 11.31 9.92 8.09
CA ASP A 213 10.75 10.64 6.94
C ASP A 213 10.95 9.82 5.66
N VAL A 214 12.17 9.30 5.46
CA VAL A 214 12.48 8.43 4.30
C VAL A 214 11.65 7.14 4.37
N THR A 215 11.65 6.45 5.51
CA THR A 215 10.84 5.23 5.69
C THR A 215 9.36 5.50 5.41
N ALA A 216 8.80 6.60 5.93
CA ALA A 216 7.39 6.92 5.72
C ALA A 216 7.06 7.03 4.23
N VAL A 217 7.92 7.67 3.47
CA VAL A 217 7.71 7.98 2.05
C VAL A 217 7.99 6.77 1.16
N GLU A 218 8.97 5.93 1.52
CA GLU A 218 9.19 4.62 0.90
C GLU A 218 8.01 3.68 1.16
N THR A 219 7.42 3.72 2.36
CA THR A 219 6.20 2.95 2.69
C THR A 219 4.99 3.48 1.92
N MET A 220 4.79 4.80 1.84
CA MET A 220 3.65 5.40 1.14
C MET A 220 3.71 5.22 -0.38
N TYR A 221 4.91 5.35 -0.96
CA TYR A 221 5.11 5.41 -2.41
C TYR A 221 6.33 4.59 -2.86
N PRO A 222 6.38 3.27 -2.61
CA PRO A 222 7.56 2.46 -2.90
C PRO A 222 7.88 2.42 -4.40
N LYS A 223 9.12 2.68 -4.78
CA LYS A 223 9.59 2.57 -6.17
C LYS A 223 10.22 1.21 -6.41
N HIS A 224 9.49 0.33 -7.08
CA HIS A 224 9.95 -0.99 -7.53
C HIS A 224 9.60 -1.22 -9.00
N ALA A 225 10.46 -1.97 -9.69
CA ALA A 225 10.25 -2.33 -11.09
C ALA A 225 9.89 -3.80 -11.20
N TRP A 226 8.62 -4.06 -11.53
CA TRP A 226 8.14 -5.41 -11.78
C TRP A 226 8.86 -6.06 -12.96
N LYS A 227 9.42 -7.25 -12.75
CA LYS A 227 10.02 -8.07 -13.80
C LYS A 227 8.98 -8.97 -14.44
N TYR A 228 8.78 -8.84 -15.74
CA TYR A 228 7.95 -9.77 -16.51
C TYR A 228 8.63 -11.14 -16.62
N LEU A 229 7.93 -12.18 -16.20
CA LEU A 229 8.32 -13.56 -16.46
C LEU A 229 7.69 -14.01 -17.80
N PRO A 230 8.38 -14.85 -18.59
CA PRO A 230 7.91 -15.32 -19.90
C PRO A 230 6.80 -16.38 -19.76
N ALA A 231 5.66 -16.01 -19.17
CA ALA A 231 4.53 -16.88 -18.91
C ALA A 231 3.20 -16.12 -19.00
N PHE A 232 2.16 -16.83 -19.45
CA PHE A 232 0.76 -16.41 -19.33
C PHE A 232 0.00 -17.40 -18.46
N ALA A 233 -0.51 -16.93 -17.33
CA ALA A 233 -1.08 -17.76 -16.27
C ALA A 233 -2.45 -17.25 -15.80
N SER A 234 -3.18 -18.13 -15.13
CA SER A 234 -4.43 -17.86 -14.42
C SER A 234 -4.28 -18.02 -12.90
N ASP A 235 -3.27 -18.78 -12.45
CA ASP A 235 -2.92 -18.93 -11.04
C ASP A 235 -1.41 -19.20 -10.87
N VAL A 236 -0.85 -18.89 -9.70
CA VAL A 236 0.59 -18.97 -9.43
C VAL A 236 0.87 -19.34 -7.97
N ALA A 237 1.87 -20.19 -7.75
CA ALA A 237 2.33 -20.58 -6.42
C ALA A 237 3.86 -20.63 -6.34
N ALA A 238 4.41 -19.90 -5.39
CA ALA A 238 5.81 -19.96 -5.03
C ALA A 238 6.02 -21.04 -3.97
N SER A 239 7.06 -21.85 -4.16
CA SER A 239 7.47 -22.86 -3.19
C SER A 239 7.87 -22.24 -1.87
N THR A 240 7.47 -22.89 -0.79
CA THR A 240 7.88 -22.57 0.57
C THR A 240 9.13 -23.33 1.03
N GLY A 241 9.68 -24.19 0.18
CA GLY A 241 10.87 -25.02 0.42
C GLY A 241 12.22 -24.35 0.15
N PRO A 242 13.34 -25.11 0.24
CA PRO A 242 14.67 -24.61 -0.12
C PRO A 242 14.76 -24.35 -1.63
N GLY A 243 15.25 -23.16 -2.00
CA GLY A 243 15.41 -22.71 -3.39
C GLY A 243 14.19 -21.98 -3.96
N LYS A 244 14.42 -21.18 -5.01
CA LYS A 244 13.37 -20.41 -5.70
C LYS A 244 12.66 -21.34 -6.69
N SER A 245 11.45 -21.77 -6.39
CA SER A 245 10.59 -22.52 -7.32
C SER A 245 9.25 -21.84 -7.46
N LEU A 246 8.78 -21.69 -8.70
CA LEU A 246 7.51 -21.05 -9.02
C LEU A 246 6.72 -21.97 -9.95
N TRP A 247 5.48 -22.23 -9.58
CA TRP A 247 4.53 -23.07 -10.30
C TRP A 247 3.36 -22.22 -10.76
N MET A 248 2.82 -22.53 -11.94
CA MET A 248 1.76 -21.74 -12.55
C MET A 248 0.71 -22.65 -13.18
N VAL A 249 -0.55 -22.24 -13.07
CA VAL A 249 -1.62 -22.72 -13.95
C VAL A 249 -1.68 -21.79 -15.14
N SER A 250 -1.45 -22.32 -16.34
CA SER A 250 -1.46 -21.53 -17.58
C SER A 250 -2.89 -21.10 -17.99
N LYS A 251 -3.03 -20.59 -19.22
CA LYS A 251 -4.31 -20.41 -19.89
C LYS A 251 -4.54 -21.40 -21.05
N LEU A 252 -3.66 -22.38 -21.24
CA LEU A 252 -3.75 -23.39 -22.30
C LEU A 252 -4.64 -24.57 -21.84
N PRO A 253 -5.80 -24.81 -22.47
CA PRO A 253 -6.72 -25.87 -22.03
C PRO A 253 -6.14 -27.27 -22.22
N VAL A 254 -6.34 -28.15 -21.24
CA VAL A 254 -6.01 -29.58 -21.26
C VAL A 254 -7.07 -30.36 -20.48
N ASN A 255 -7.02 -31.70 -20.52
CA ASN A 255 -7.89 -32.49 -19.66
C ASN A 255 -7.62 -32.17 -18.18
N GLY A 256 -8.68 -31.93 -17.40
CA GLY A 256 -8.59 -31.48 -16.01
C GLY A 256 -8.39 -29.97 -15.80
N GLY A 257 -8.41 -29.12 -16.84
CA GLY A 257 -8.35 -27.67 -16.70
C GLY A 257 -7.36 -27.02 -17.66
N TYR A 258 -6.28 -26.44 -17.12
CA TYR A 258 -5.22 -25.79 -17.88
C TYR A 258 -3.84 -26.39 -17.61
N SER A 259 -2.91 -26.28 -18.56
CA SER A 259 -1.56 -26.83 -18.44
C SER A 259 -0.83 -26.25 -17.23
N ILE A 260 -0.03 -27.09 -16.58
CA ILE A 260 0.78 -26.73 -15.41
C ILE A 260 2.19 -26.40 -15.86
N PHE A 261 2.73 -25.27 -15.43
CA PHE A 261 4.10 -24.86 -15.71
C PHE A 261 4.95 -24.81 -14.44
N ARG A 262 6.21 -25.20 -14.57
CA ARG A 262 7.28 -24.88 -13.61
C ARG A 262 8.19 -23.83 -14.22
N TYR A 263 8.48 -22.76 -13.48
CA TYR A 263 9.46 -21.77 -13.91
C TYR A 263 10.89 -22.21 -13.60
N ASP A 264 11.75 -22.14 -14.62
CA ASP A 264 13.18 -22.34 -14.51
C ASP A 264 13.88 -20.98 -14.47
N TYR A 265 14.34 -20.60 -13.27
CA TYR A 265 15.03 -19.33 -13.05
C TYR A 265 16.38 -19.25 -13.76
N ALA A 266 17.10 -20.37 -13.91
CA ALA A 266 18.41 -20.39 -14.54
C ALA A 266 18.29 -20.23 -16.06
N GLY A 267 17.30 -20.90 -16.65
CA GLY A 267 17.01 -20.83 -18.09
C GLY A 267 16.10 -19.67 -18.51
N ASN A 268 15.53 -18.91 -17.56
CA ASN A 268 14.52 -17.87 -17.79
C ASN A 268 13.40 -18.36 -18.74
N LYS A 269 12.83 -19.53 -18.42
CA LYS A 269 11.84 -20.22 -19.26
C LYS A 269 10.84 -21.01 -18.43
N VAL A 270 9.71 -21.38 -19.04
CA VAL A 270 8.74 -22.30 -18.44
C VAL A 270 8.94 -23.72 -18.96
N GLN A 271 8.72 -24.70 -18.08
CA GLN A 271 8.69 -26.12 -18.41
C GLN A 271 7.27 -26.64 -18.20
N VAL A 272 6.73 -27.35 -19.20
CA VAL A 272 5.39 -27.95 -19.10
C VAL A 272 5.47 -29.21 -18.26
N VAL A 273 4.59 -29.32 -17.28
CA VAL A 273 4.42 -30.51 -16.44
C VAL A 273 3.10 -31.19 -16.80
N PRO A 274 3.10 -32.49 -17.16
CA PRO A 274 1.88 -33.20 -17.52
C PRO A 274 0.82 -33.12 -16.43
N GLY A 275 -0.43 -32.85 -16.82
CA GLY A 275 -1.57 -32.67 -15.90
C GLY A 275 -2.39 -31.44 -16.24
N GLY A 276 -3.55 -31.31 -15.59
CA GLY A 276 -4.46 -30.17 -15.74
C GLY A 276 -4.91 -29.65 -14.38
N ALA A 277 -4.90 -28.32 -14.22
CA ALA A 277 -5.26 -27.66 -12.98
C ALA A 277 -6.09 -26.39 -13.23
N VAL A 278 -6.79 -25.93 -12.19
CA VAL A 278 -7.43 -24.61 -12.10
C VAL A 278 -6.98 -23.82 -10.87
N ARG A 279 -6.38 -24.49 -9.88
CA ARG A 279 -5.69 -23.89 -8.73
C ARG A 279 -4.40 -24.60 -8.42
N ILE A 280 -3.44 -23.87 -7.88
CA ILE A 280 -2.12 -24.41 -7.52
C ILE A 280 -1.60 -23.82 -6.20
N ALA A 281 -0.97 -24.68 -5.41
CA ALA A 281 -0.16 -24.33 -4.25
C ALA A 281 1.18 -25.07 -4.35
N ALA A 282 2.18 -24.67 -3.57
CA ALA A 282 3.47 -25.34 -3.55
C ALA A 282 3.91 -25.64 -2.11
N GLY A 283 4.23 -26.90 -1.85
CA GLY A 283 4.64 -27.36 -0.53
C GLY A 283 6.08 -27.01 -0.17
N PRO A 284 6.49 -27.29 1.08
CA PRO A 284 7.87 -27.09 1.54
C PRO A 284 8.86 -28.08 0.91
N ASP A 285 8.37 -29.14 0.25
CA ASP A 285 9.13 -30.05 -0.60
C ASP A 285 9.43 -29.47 -2.00
N GLY A 286 8.92 -28.28 -2.30
CA GLY A 286 9.08 -27.63 -3.60
C GLY A 286 8.16 -28.16 -4.70
N LEU A 287 7.26 -29.09 -4.36
CA LEU A 287 6.36 -29.74 -5.30
C LEU A 287 4.96 -29.15 -5.24
N PRO A 288 4.23 -29.13 -6.39
CA PRO A 288 2.92 -28.52 -6.48
C PRO A 288 1.84 -29.44 -5.91
N TRP A 289 0.84 -28.79 -5.35
CA TRP A 289 -0.47 -29.35 -5.06
C TRP A 289 -1.46 -28.62 -5.95
N ILE A 290 -2.41 -29.35 -6.54
CA ILE A 290 -3.36 -28.77 -7.50
C ILE A 290 -4.79 -29.15 -7.18
N VAL A 291 -5.70 -28.33 -7.68
CA VAL A 291 -7.10 -28.66 -7.86
C VAL A 291 -7.39 -28.63 -9.36
N ASN A 292 -8.04 -29.66 -9.89
CA ASN A 292 -8.43 -29.72 -11.30
C ASN A 292 -9.85 -29.17 -11.52
N SER A 293 -10.31 -29.09 -12.77
CA SER A 293 -11.62 -28.53 -13.12
C SER A 293 -12.82 -29.35 -12.62
N GLN A 294 -12.62 -30.61 -12.21
CA GLN A 294 -13.61 -31.44 -11.53
C GLN A 294 -13.57 -31.28 -10.00
N GLY A 295 -12.72 -30.41 -9.48
CA GLY A 295 -12.50 -30.21 -8.05
C GLY A 295 -11.68 -31.31 -7.38
N GLN A 296 -11.08 -32.23 -8.14
CA GLN A 296 -10.22 -33.28 -7.58
C GLN A 296 -8.87 -32.69 -7.16
N ILE A 297 -8.29 -33.27 -6.10
CA ILE A 297 -7.08 -32.74 -5.45
C ILE A 297 -5.93 -33.69 -5.73
N TYR A 298 -4.79 -33.16 -6.18
CA TYR A 298 -3.59 -33.95 -6.41
C TYR A 298 -2.35 -33.29 -5.81
N LYS A 299 -1.41 -34.13 -5.36
CA LYS A 299 -0.06 -33.72 -4.97
C LYS A 299 0.96 -34.38 -5.91
N LEU A 300 1.92 -33.63 -6.44
CA LEU A 300 3.04 -34.22 -7.17
C LEU A 300 4.05 -34.81 -6.20
N ASN A 301 4.52 -36.03 -6.44
CA ASN A 301 5.58 -36.66 -5.65
C ASN A 301 6.96 -36.53 -6.31
N SER A 302 8.01 -36.94 -5.60
CA SER A 302 9.40 -36.88 -6.06
C SER A 302 9.67 -37.69 -7.33
N ASN A 303 8.81 -38.67 -7.65
CA ASN A 303 8.90 -39.51 -8.84
C ASN A 303 8.11 -38.93 -10.03
N SER A 304 7.70 -37.65 -9.93
CA SER A 304 6.88 -36.96 -10.94
C SER A 304 5.54 -37.66 -11.23
N GLN A 305 4.95 -38.30 -10.21
CA GLN A 305 3.62 -38.91 -10.30
C GLN A 305 2.62 -38.10 -9.47
N TRP A 306 1.40 -37.94 -10.00
CA TRP A 306 0.30 -37.32 -9.30
C TRP A 306 -0.36 -38.29 -8.34
N GLN A 307 -0.33 -37.98 -7.05
CA GLN A 307 -1.08 -38.69 -6.02
C GLN A 307 -2.43 -38.01 -5.80
N HIS A 308 -3.52 -38.73 -6.06
CA HIS A 308 -4.87 -38.25 -5.76
C HIS A 308 -5.13 -38.24 -4.25
N LEU A 309 -5.69 -37.14 -3.75
CA LEU A 309 -6.13 -37.01 -2.36
C LEU A 309 -7.66 -36.96 -2.34
N SER A 310 -8.29 -37.87 -1.62
CA SER A 310 -9.75 -37.93 -1.53
C SER A 310 -10.32 -36.60 -1.02
N GLY A 311 -11.35 -36.08 -1.68
CA GLY A 311 -11.97 -34.81 -1.33
C GLY A 311 -12.36 -34.03 -2.58
N SER A 312 -12.92 -32.83 -2.38
CA SER A 312 -13.22 -31.89 -3.45
C SER A 312 -12.98 -30.47 -2.99
N ALA A 313 -12.30 -29.68 -3.82
CA ALA A 313 -11.87 -28.32 -3.52
C ALA A 313 -12.17 -27.35 -4.66
N LEU A 314 -12.24 -26.07 -4.30
CA LEU A 314 -12.30 -24.90 -5.19
C LEU A 314 -11.02 -24.06 -5.12
N ASP A 315 -10.26 -24.20 -4.02
CA ASP A 315 -8.98 -23.53 -3.80
C ASP A 315 -8.11 -24.33 -2.83
N ILE A 316 -6.79 -24.13 -2.88
CA ILE A 316 -5.81 -24.87 -2.08
C ILE A 316 -4.64 -23.99 -1.68
N ALA A 317 -4.14 -24.16 -0.45
CA ALA A 317 -2.93 -23.51 0.02
C ALA A 317 -2.11 -24.44 0.93
N VAL A 318 -0.78 -24.30 0.85
CA VAL A 318 0.18 -25.05 1.66
C VAL A 318 1.21 -24.09 2.24
N GLY A 319 1.38 -24.10 3.55
CA GLY A 319 2.34 -23.24 4.26
C GLY A 319 3.73 -23.87 4.34
N ALA A 320 4.73 -23.05 4.71
CA ALA A 320 6.12 -23.52 4.86
C ALA A 320 6.30 -24.59 5.95
N ASN A 321 5.42 -24.63 6.95
CA ASN A 321 5.40 -25.69 7.95
C ASN A 321 4.75 -27.00 7.45
N GLY A 322 4.25 -27.04 6.22
CA GLY A 322 3.56 -28.19 5.63
C GLY A 322 2.07 -28.27 5.94
N ALA A 323 1.50 -27.31 6.69
CA ALA A 323 0.06 -27.28 6.89
C ALA A 323 -0.66 -26.98 5.57
N ALA A 324 -1.61 -27.84 5.20
CA ALA A 324 -2.37 -27.73 3.97
C ALA A 324 -3.85 -27.49 4.27
N PHE A 325 -4.44 -26.54 3.55
CA PHE A 325 -5.86 -26.20 3.66
C PHE A 325 -6.49 -26.11 2.28
N ILE A 326 -7.80 -26.36 2.23
CA ILE A 326 -8.63 -26.18 1.04
C ILE A 326 -9.85 -25.32 1.35
N ILE A 327 -10.30 -24.60 0.34
CA ILE A 327 -11.70 -24.19 0.23
C ILE A 327 -12.44 -25.34 -0.44
N SER A 328 -13.36 -25.99 0.27
CA SER A 328 -14.10 -27.14 -0.27
C SER A 328 -15.23 -26.73 -1.22
N THR A 329 -15.98 -27.69 -1.75
CA THR A 329 -17.21 -27.45 -2.52
C THR A 329 -18.47 -27.39 -1.65
N THR A 330 -18.35 -27.57 -0.33
CA THR A 330 -19.48 -27.52 0.61
C THR A 330 -19.82 -26.06 0.96
N PRO A 331 -21.05 -25.57 0.71
CA PRO A 331 -21.44 -24.21 1.08
C PRO A 331 -21.33 -23.93 2.59
N ALA A 332 -20.92 -22.72 2.95
CA ALA A 332 -20.87 -22.23 4.33
C ALA A 332 -21.08 -20.70 4.37
N PRO A 333 -21.48 -20.10 5.52
CA PRO A 333 -21.54 -18.65 5.65
C PRO A 333 -20.18 -18.02 5.31
N GLY A 334 -20.13 -17.05 4.41
CA GLY A 334 -18.86 -16.47 3.90
C GLY A 334 -18.30 -17.16 2.64
N GLY A 335 -18.96 -18.19 2.09
CA GLY A 335 -18.56 -18.84 0.84
C GLY A 335 -18.66 -20.36 0.93
N PHE A 336 -17.52 -21.02 1.07
CA PHE A 336 -17.45 -22.48 1.18
C PHE A 336 -16.61 -22.91 2.38
N ALA A 337 -16.91 -24.09 2.93
CA ALA A 337 -16.27 -24.60 4.13
C ALA A 337 -14.76 -24.78 3.92
N ILE A 338 -13.98 -24.31 4.90
CA ILE A 338 -12.53 -24.48 4.96
C ILE A 338 -12.21 -25.84 5.58
N LYS A 339 -11.30 -26.62 4.98
CA LYS A 339 -10.85 -27.90 5.53
C LYS A 339 -9.33 -27.95 5.63
N MET A 340 -8.81 -28.52 6.71
CA MET A 340 -7.39 -28.73 6.97
C MET A 340 -7.02 -30.20 6.72
N TRP A 341 -5.87 -30.45 6.10
CA TRP A 341 -5.32 -31.80 5.96
C TRP A 341 -4.77 -32.30 7.29
N LYS A 342 -5.37 -33.35 7.86
CA LYS A 342 -4.93 -33.97 9.10
C LYS A 342 -5.31 -35.44 9.13
N ASP A 343 -4.41 -36.30 9.60
CA ASP A 343 -4.62 -37.75 9.72
C ASP A 343 -5.05 -38.38 8.37
N ASN A 344 -4.42 -37.94 7.28
CA ASN A 344 -4.73 -38.34 5.89
C ASN A 344 -6.18 -38.05 5.43
N GLN A 345 -6.84 -37.06 6.05
CA GLN A 345 -8.19 -36.65 5.69
C GLN A 345 -8.35 -35.12 5.74
N TRP A 346 -9.29 -34.59 4.94
CA TRP A 346 -9.70 -33.19 5.03
C TRP A 346 -10.72 -33.01 6.16
N LYS A 347 -10.29 -32.40 7.26
CA LYS A 347 -11.15 -32.11 8.42
C LYS A 347 -11.66 -30.68 8.35
N GLN A 348 -12.97 -30.50 8.42
CA GLN A 348 -13.59 -29.18 8.35
C GLN A 348 -13.28 -28.34 9.59
N MET A 349 -12.95 -27.07 9.36
CA MET A 349 -12.85 -26.07 10.41
C MET A 349 -14.24 -25.51 10.75
N PRO A 350 -14.57 -25.34 12.04
CA PRO A 350 -15.75 -24.57 12.46
C PRO A 350 -15.67 -23.10 12.04
N GLY A 351 -16.84 -22.47 11.88
CA GLY A 351 -16.95 -21.02 11.66
C GLY A 351 -17.23 -20.62 10.21
N LEU A 352 -16.75 -19.43 9.84
CA LEU A 352 -16.94 -18.85 8.51
C LEU A 352 -16.20 -19.65 7.44
N GLY A 353 -16.85 -19.79 6.29
CA GLY A 353 -16.25 -20.23 5.04
C GLY A 353 -15.51 -19.10 4.32
N ALA A 354 -14.93 -19.43 3.17
CA ALA A 354 -14.17 -18.51 2.35
C ALA A 354 -14.22 -18.88 0.86
N VAL A 355 -13.61 -18.03 0.02
CA VAL A 355 -13.42 -18.23 -1.42
C VAL A 355 -11.95 -18.19 -1.86
N ARG A 356 -11.04 -17.68 -1.02
CA ARG A 356 -9.58 -17.78 -1.21
C ARG A 356 -8.89 -18.16 0.08
N ILE A 357 -7.75 -18.83 -0.01
CA ILE A 357 -6.98 -19.25 1.15
C ILE A 357 -5.46 -19.12 0.95
N ALA A 358 -4.76 -18.75 2.01
CA ALA A 358 -3.30 -18.77 2.11
C ALA A 358 -2.89 -19.31 3.48
N VAL A 359 -1.67 -19.85 3.58
CA VAL A 359 -1.15 -20.41 4.83
C VAL A 359 0.21 -19.80 5.10
N SER A 360 0.33 -19.13 6.25
CA SER A 360 1.59 -18.53 6.69
C SER A 360 2.68 -19.57 6.98
N SER A 361 3.91 -19.10 7.10
CA SER A 361 5.07 -19.93 7.42
C SER A 361 4.93 -20.72 8.73
N THR A 362 4.11 -20.25 9.66
CA THR A 362 3.83 -20.90 10.96
C THR A 362 2.60 -21.81 10.92
N GLY A 363 1.92 -21.94 9.77
CA GLY A 363 0.74 -22.78 9.61
C GLY A 363 -0.59 -22.11 9.92
N VAL A 364 -0.58 -20.81 10.23
CA VAL A 364 -1.82 -20.06 10.44
C VAL A 364 -2.47 -19.78 9.09
N ALA A 365 -3.71 -20.25 8.91
CA ALA A 365 -4.52 -19.99 7.73
C ALA A 365 -5.05 -18.55 7.72
N TRP A 366 -4.99 -17.93 6.56
CA TRP A 366 -5.63 -16.67 6.22
C TRP A 366 -6.56 -16.92 5.04
N ALA A 367 -7.69 -16.22 4.98
CA ALA A 367 -8.66 -16.43 3.93
C ALA A 367 -9.37 -15.14 3.54
N ILE A 368 -10.06 -15.18 2.41
CA ILE A 368 -10.95 -14.13 1.95
C ILE A 368 -12.34 -14.72 1.75
N ASP A 369 -13.35 -14.10 2.34
CA ASP A 369 -14.74 -14.52 2.19
C ASP A 369 -15.42 -13.97 0.92
N ASN A 370 -16.64 -14.42 0.63
CA ASN A 370 -17.40 -14.01 -0.55
C ASN A 370 -17.86 -12.54 -0.51
N THR A 371 -17.64 -11.82 0.59
CA THR A 371 -17.84 -10.37 0.73
C THR A 371 -16.53 -9.59 0.66
N ASN A 372 -15.42 -10.29 0.34
CA ASN A 372 -14.04 -9.80 0.28
C ASN A 372 -13.40 -9.50 1.63
N LYS A 373 -13.94 -9.96 2.76
CA LYS A 373 -13.31 -9.74 4.08
C LYS A 373 -12.11 -10.65 4.25
N ILE A 374 -11.04 -10.10 4.83
CA ILE A 374 -9.85 -10.85 5.21
C ILE A 374 -10.09 -11.49 6.57
N LEU A 375 -9.93 -12.80 6.63
CA LEU A 375 -10.07 -13.61 7.83
C LEU A 375 -8.72 -14.21 8.23
N LYS A 376 -8.51 -14.42 9.53
CA LYS A 376 -7.36 -15.10 10.11
C LYS A 376 -7.80 -16.19 11.08
N SER A 377 -7.18 -17.37 10.98
CA SER A 377 -7.41 -18.45 11.94
C SER A 377 -6.84 -18.11 13.32
N ASN A 378 -7.64 -18.33 14.38
CA ASN A 378 -7.18 -18.30 15.77
C ASN A 378 -6.79 -19.70 16.30
N GLY A 379 -6.73 -20.71 15.42
CA GLY A 379 -6.48 -22.11 15.75
C GLY A 379 -7.75 -22.95 15.92
N SER A 380 -8.91 -22.34 16.13
CA SER A 380 -10.20 -23.03 16.25
C SER A 380 -11.18 -22.64 15.13
N PHE A 381 -11.24 -21.37 14.76
CA PHE A 381 -12.12 -20.84 13.72
C PHE A 381 -11.51 -19.60 13.06
N MET A 382 -12.12 -19.16 11.96
CA MET A 382 -11.73 -17.93 11.25
C MET A 382 -12.34 -16.69 11.91
N VAL A 383 -11.52 -15.65 12.09
CA VAL A 383 -11.90 -14.37 12.68
C VAL A 383 -11.65 -13.24 11.67
N ASP A 384 -12.60 -12.31 11.54
CA ASP A 384 -12.50 -11.11 10.71
C ASP A 384 -11.36 -10.19 11.23
N THR A 385 -10.47 -9.74 10.35
CA THR A 385 -9.37 -8.83 10.72
C THR A 385 -9.69 -7.36 10.45
N GLY A 386 -10.89 -7.04 9.95
CA GLY A 386 -11.29 -5.70 9.50
C GLY A 386 -10.65 -5.28 8.16
N GLY A 387 -9.95 -6.18 7.48
CA GLY A 387 -9.33 -5.94 6.17
C GLY A 387 -10.18 -6.47 5.02
N ALA A 388 -9.90 -6.02 3.79
CA ALA A 388 -10.56 -6.51 2.60
C ALA A 388 -9.61 -6.81 1.42
N GLY A 389 -9.90 -7.85 0.65
CA GLY A 389 -9.07 -8.33 -0.45
C GLY A 389 -9.83 -9.27 -1.40
N ARG A 390 -9.24 -9.55 -2.56
CA ARG A 390 -9.74 -10.45 -3.61
C ARG A 390 -8.93 -11.73 -3.76
N ASP A 391 -7.65 -11.66 -3.40
CA ASP A 391 -6.75 -12.80 -3.31
C ASP A 391 -5.64 -12.53 -2.28
N ILE A 392 -5.06 -13.57 -1.67
CA ILE A 392 -4.14 -13.44 -0.54
C ILE A 392 -2.98 -14.42 -0.67
N ALA A 393 -1.78 -13.98 -0.29
CA ALA A 393 -0.57 -14.79 -0.30
C ALA A 393 0.22 -14.63 0.99
N ALA A 394 0.89 -15.71 1.40
CA ALA A 394 1.74 -15.73 2.57
C ALA A 394 3.12 -16.31 2.23
N GLY A 395 4.17 -15.53 2.47
CA GLY A 395 5.55 -15.90 2.22
C GLY A 395 6.14 -16.70 3.36
N LYS A 396 7.16 -17.52 3.05
CA LYS A 396 7.88 -18.30 4.07
C LYS A 396 8.68 -17.44 5.07
N ASP A 397 8.93 -16.17 4.73
CA ASP A 397 9.53 -15.15 5.61
C ASP A 397 8.49 -14.43 6.50
N GLY A 398 7.22 -14.82 6.43
CA GLY A 398 6.14 -14.20 7.19
C GLY A 398 5.53 -12.97 6.50
N ALA A 399 6.05 -12.54 5.35
CA ALA A 399 5.43 -11.46 4.59
C ALA A 399 4.06 -11.90 4.06
N MET A 400 3.04 -11.06 4.23
CA MET A 400 1.71 -11.30 3.67
C MET A 400 1.44 -10.29 2.56
N TYR A 401 0.72 -10.72 1.53
CA TYR A 401 0.31 -9.85 0.43
C TYR A 401 -1.15 -10.11 0.07
N VAL A 402 -1.81 -9.11 -0.49
CA VAL A 402 -3.21 -9.19 -0.89
C VAL A 402 -3.41 -8.45 -2.22
N ILE A 403 -4.23 -9.01 -3.10
CA ILE A 403 -4.87 -8.24 -4.16
C ILE A 403 -6.03 -7.50 -3.52
N GLY A 404 -5.94 -6.19 -3.41
CA GLY A 404 -6.95 -5.31 -2.82
C GLY A 404 -8.19 -5.12 -3.70
N GLN A 405 -8.97 -4.08 -3.39
CA GLN A 405 -10.26 -3.82 -4.04
C GLN A 405 -10.23 -2.67 -5.05
N THR A 406 -9.21 -1.81 -4.99
CA THR A 406 -9.12 -0.62 -5.84
C THR A 406 -8.71 -1.01 -7.25
N PRO A 407 -9.52 -0.74 -8.29
CA PRO A 407 -9.13 -0.98 -9.67
C PRO A 407 -7.93 -0.12 -10.05
N VAL A 408 -6.93 -0.72 -10.69
CA VAL A 408 -5.71 -0.07 -11.20
C VAL A 408 -5.31 -0.73 -12.53
N PRO A 409 -4.45 -0.11 -13.35
CA PRO A 409 -3.90 -0.79 -14.54
C PRO A 409 -3.31 -2.16 -14.18
N GLY A 410 -3.69 -3.19 -14.93
CA GLY A 410 -3.30 -4.58 -14.64
C GLY A 410 -4.24 -5.35 -13.71
N GLY A 411 -5.30 -4.74 -13.15
CA GLY A 411 -6.30 -5.44 -12.34
C GLY A 411 -6.73 -4.63 -11.12
N TYR A 412 -6.33 -5.10 -9.93
CA TYR A 412 -6.58 -4.44 -8.66
C TYR A 412 -5.29 -4.20 -7.88
N SER A 413 -5.31 -3.19 -7.04
CA SER A 413 -4.21 -2.76 -6.18
C SER A 413 -3.50 -3.92 -5.47
N VAL A 414 -2.17 -4.00 -5.52
CA VAL A 414 -1.40 -4.98 -4.73
C VAL A 414 -1.02 -4.37 -3.39
N LYS A 415 -1.20 -5.08 -2.27
CA LYS A 415 -0.81 -4.59 -0.93
C LYS A 415 0.03 -5.60 -0.17
N LYS A 416 0.96 -5.13 0.66
CA LYS A 416 1.79 -5.90 1.58
C LYS A 416 1.32 -5.66 3.01
N ASN A 417 1.25 -6.69 3.84
CA ASN A 417 1.05 -6.51 5.27
C ASN A 417 2.39 -6.21 5.94
N GLU A 418 2.49 -5.08 6.62
CA GLU A 418 3.66 -4.69 7.41
C GLU A 418 3.21 -4.46 8.86
N LYS A 419 3.58 -5.38 9.76
CA LYS A 419 3.31 -5.27 11.21
C LYS A 419 1.86 -4.91 11.58
N GLY A 420 0.88 -5.43 10.83
CA GLY A 420 -0.55 -5.23 11.10
C GLY A 420 -1.24 -4.14 10.28
N CYS A 421 -0.54 -3.45 9.38
CA CYS A 421 -1.13 -2.53 8.41
C CYS A 421 -0.99 -3.06 6.98
N TRP A 422 -1.84 -2.60 6.05
CA TRP A 422 -1.73 -2.94 4.62
C TRP A 422 -1.19 -1.75 3.84
N VAL A 423 0.00 -1.90 3.27
CA VAL A 423 0.72 -0.89 2.50
C VAL A 423 0.58 -1.18 1.01
N GLN A 424 0.33 -0.15 0.20
CA GLN A 424 0.16 -0.27 -1.25
C GLN A 424 1.51 -0.51 -1.93
N LEU A 425 1.59 -1.51 -2.81
CA LEU A 425 2.69 -1.71 -3.75
C LEU A 425 2.32 -1.14 -5.13
N ASP A 426 3.31 -0.86 -5.98
CA ASP A 426 3.07 -0.53 -7.39
C ASP A 426 2.34 -1.67 -8.10
N GLY A 427 1.59 -1.34 -9.15
CA GLY A 427 1.01 -2.30 -10.08
C GLY A 427 -0.32 -2.89 -9.66
N GLY A 428 -0.86 -3.72 -10.55
CA GLY A 428 -2.16 -4.34 -10.43
C GLY A 428 -2.11 -5.83 -10.70
N GLY A 429 -2.97 -6.57 -9.99
CA GLY A 429 -3.07 -8.01 -10.07
C GLY A 429 -4.48 -8.55 -9.97
N VAL A 430 -4.63 -9.82 -10.32
CA VAL A 430 -5.85 -10.62 -10.13
C VAL A 430 -5.58 -11.95 -9.42
N ALA A 431 -4.32 -12.40 -9.36
CA ALA A 431 -3.87 -13.51 -8.53
C ALA A 431 -2.46 -13.22 -7.98
N ILE A 432 -2.12 -13.78 -6.82
CA ILE A 432 -0.86 -13.47 -6.12
C ILE A 432 -0.27 -14.67 -5.38
N THR A 433 1.06 -14.75 -5.35
CA THR A 433 1.83 -15.61 -4.44
C THR A 433 2.98 -14.84 -3.80
N ALA A 434 3.61 -15.38 -2.76
CA ALA A 434 4.75 -14.78 -2.07
C ALA A 434 5.97 -15.71 -2.06
N GLN A 435 7.12 -15.25 -2.54
CA GLN A 435 8.33 -16.08 -2.71
C GLN A 435 9.12 -16.28 -1.41
N GLY A 436 8.95 -15.36 -0.47
CA GLY A 436 9.71 -15.24 0.78
C GLY A 436 11.23 -15.03 0.59
N ASN A 437 11.99 -15.04 1.68
CA ASN A 437 13.42 -14.69 1.72
C ASN A 437 13.74 -13.33 1.04
N GLY A 438 12.84 -12.35 1.13
CA GLY A 438 13.01 -11.05 0.48
C GLY A 438 12.70 -11.03 -1.03
N GLY A 439 12.22 -12.13 -1.62
CA GLY A 439 11.84 -12.21 -3.03
C GLY A 439 10.48 -11.59 -3.40
N GLY A 440 9.83 -10.88 -2.48
CA GLY A 440 8.57 -10.15 -2.75
C GLY A 440 7.39 -11.04 -3.20
N PRO A 441 6.30 -10.41 -3.66
CA PRO A 441 5.19 -11.09 -4.31
C PRO A 441 5.47 -11.39 -5.79
N VAL A 442 4.79 -12.41 -6.31
CA VAL A 442 4.57 -12.60 -7.75
C VAL A 442 3.09 -12.43 -8.02
N VAL A 443 2.77 -11.65 -9.04
CA VAL A 443 1.40 -11.26 -9.38
C VAL A 443 1.09 -11.66 -10.82
N ILE A 444 -0.14 -12.10 -11.04
CA ILE A 444 -0.72 -12.23 -12.38
C ILE A 444 -1.63 -11.03 -12.63
N ASN A 445 -1.43 -10.31 -13.73
CA ASN A 445 -2.31 -9.19 -14.11
C ASN A 445 -3.58 -9.66 -14.86
N ASN A 446 -4.51 -8.75 -15.14
CA ASN A 446 -5.77 -9.05 -15.83
C ASN A 446 -5.61 -9.60 -17.27
N LEU A 447 -4.46 -9.38 -17.92
CA LEU A 447 -4.12 -9.99 -19.21
C LEU A 447 -3.57 -11.42 -19.05
N GLY A 448 -3.18 -11.81 -17.83
CA GLY A 448 -2.55 -13.08 -17.51
C GLY A 448 -1.02 -13.03 -17.53
N MET A 449 -0.41 -11.86 -17.70
CA MET A 449 1.05 -11.74 -17.63
C MET A 449 1.50 -11.97 -16.19
N VAL A 450 2.66 -12.62 -16.02
CA VAL A 450 3.24 -12.92 -14.71
C VAL A 450 4.35 -11.91 -14.39
N LEU A 451 4.25 -11.26 -13.24
CA LEU A 451 5.16 -10.20 -12.79
C LEU A 451 5.76 -10.56 -11.44
N GLU A 452 7.07 -10.48 -11.32
CA GLU A 452 7.84 -10.69 -10.08
C GLU A 452 8.31 -9.33 -9.54
N TYR A 453 8.12 -9.08 -8.24
CA TYR A 453 8.41 -7.80 -7.57
C TYR A 453 9.90 -7.58 -7.26
#